data_AF-M7BPF9-F1
#
_entry.id   AF-M7BPF9-F1
#
_cell.length_a   1.000
_cell.length_b   1.000
_cell.length_c   1.000
_cell.angle_alpha   90.00
_cell.angle_beta   90.00
_cell.angle_gamma   90.00
#
_symmetry.space_group_name_H-M   'P 1'
#
loop_
_entity.id
_entity.type
_entity.pdbx_description
1 polymer ?
#
loop_
_entity_poly.entity_id
_entity_poly.type
_entity_poly.pdbx_seq_one_letter_code
_entity_poly.pdbx_strand_id
1 'polypeptide(L)' 'MATQRKHLVKDFNPHITCYICKGYLIKPTTVTECLHTFCKTCIVQHFEDSNDCPRCGNQVHETNPLEMLR' A
#
# COMPACT_ATOMS: atom_id res chain seq x y z
N MET A 1 -1.27 -27.56 28.66
CA MET A 1 -0.94 -26.12 28.72
C MET A 1 -0.56 -25.67 27.32
N ALA A 2 -1.36 -24.81 26.68
CA ALA A 2 -1.03 -24.32 25.35
C ALA A 2 0.17 -23.36 25.46
N THR A 3 1.28 -23.71 24.84
CA THR A 3 2.45 -22.85 24.68
C THR A 3 2.07 -21.66 23.80
N GLN A 4 1.97 -20.47 24.39
CA GLN A 4 1.68 -19.25 23.65
C GLN A 4 2.89 -18.90 22.76
N ARG A 5 2.75 -19.10 21.44
CA ARG A 5 3.77 -18.68 20.46
C ARG A 5 3.86 -17.16 20.46
N LYS A 6 5.07 -16.63 20.71
CA LYS A 6 5.39 -15.21 20.57
C LYS A 6 5.95 -14.98 19.17
N HIS A 7 5.26 -14.19 18.37
CA HIS A 7 5.75 -13.72 17.07
C HIS A 7 6.42 -12.37 17.23
N LEU A 8 7.51 -12.11 16.52
CA LEU A 8 8.16 -10.81 16.55
C LEU A 8 7.43 -9.88 15.58
N VAL A 9 7.24 -8.62 15.95
CA VAL A 9 6.57 -7.62 15.07
C VAL A 9 7.27 -7.54 13.70
N LYS A 10 8.61 -7.63 13.70
CA LYS A 10 9.43 -7.59 12.49
C LYS A 10 9.03 -8.64 11.44
N ASP A 11 8.49 -9.77 11.86
CA ASP A 11 8.12 -10.87 10.98
C ASP A 11 6.92 -10.47 10.09
N PHE A 12 6.15 -9.46 10.51
CA PHE A 12 5.00 -8.95 9.77
C PHE A 12 5.32 -7.74 8.89
N ASN A 13 6.46 -7.08 9.10
CA ASN A 13 6.82 -5.85 8.39
C ASN A 13 6.61 -5.91 6.87
N PRO A 14 6.97 -6.99 6.14
CA PRO A 14 6.73 -7.07 4.69
C PRO A 14 5.27 -6.89 4.25
N HIS A 15 4.33 -7.14 5.17
CA HIS A 15 2.88 -7.07 4.93
C HIS A 15 2.23 -5.80 5.48
N ILE A 16 2.89 -5.07 6.39
CA ILE A 16 2.31 -3.92 7.10
C ILE A 16 3.07 -2.60 6.86
N THR A 17 4.08 -2.60 5.99
CA THR A 17 4.82 -1.39 5.61
C THR A 17 4.45 -0.89 4.22
N CYS A 18 4.38 0.43 4.09
CA CYS A 18 4.14 1.14 2.84
C CYS A 18 5.37 1.04 1.92
N TYR A 19 5.14 0.68 0.65
CA TYR A 19 6.22 0.59 -0.32
C TYR A 19 6.85 1.96 -0.66
N ILE A 20 6.11 3.07 -0.51
CA ILE A 20 6.58 4.42 -0.82
C ILE A 20 7.47 4.97 0.31
N CYS A 21 6.91 5.15 1.51
CA CYS A 21 7.63 5.78 2.62
C CYS A 21 8.45 4.81 3.49
N LYS A 22 8.35 3.50 3.26
CA LYS A 22 9.00 2.42 4.03
C LYS A 22 8.62 2.34 5.52
N GLY A 23 7.75 3.22 6.01
CA GLY A 23 7.11 3.15 7.33
C GLY A 23 5.89 2.22 7.34
N TYR A 24 5.23 2.10 8.50
CA TYR A 24 3.97 1.34 8.61
C TYR A 24 2.84 2.00 7.82
N LEU A 25 1.88 1.19 7.36
CA LEU A 25 0.69 1.67 6.65
C LEU A 25 -0.18 2.55 7.56
N ILE A 26 -0.20 3.85 7.30
CA ILE A 26 -1.08 4.81 7.98
C ILE A 26 -2.26 5.12 7.08
N LYS A 27 -3.48 4.81 7.55
CA LYS A 27 -4.71 4.86 6.75
C LYS A 27 -4.50 4.09 5.43
N PRO A 28 -4.32 2.75 5.50
CA PRO A 28 -4.04 1.94 4.32
C PRO A 28 -5.09 2.20 3.25
N THR A 29 -4.64 2.47 2.02
CA THR A 29 -5.47 2.68 0.85
C THR A 29 -4.96 1.76 -0.25
N THR A 30 -5.88 1.01 -0.87
CA THR A 30 -5.56 -0.05 -1.81
C THR A 30 -5.94 0.37 -3.22
N VAL A 31 -5.03 0.13 -4.17
CA VAL A 31 -5.31 0.24 -5.60
C VAL A 31 -6.09 -1.00 -6.04
N THR A 32 -7.32 -0.84 -6.52
CA THR A 32 -8.23 -1.96 -6.80
C THR A 32 -7.74 -2.89 -7.90
N GLU A 33 -7.08 -2.34 -8.92
CA GLU A 33 -6.65 -3.11 -10.11
C GLU A 33 -5.53 -4.11 -9.83
N CYS A 34 -4.64 -3.80 -8.89
CA CYS A 34 -3.45 -4.61 -8.59
C CYS A 34 -3.36 -5.06 -7.13
N LEU A 35 -4.31 -4.66 -6.29
CA LEU A 35 -4.39 -4.99 -4.86
C LEU A 35 -3.14 -4.61 -4.05
N HIS A 36 -2.39 -3.60 -4.49
CA HIS A 36 -1.28 -3.05 -3.73
C HIS A 36 -1.76 -1.94 -2.78
N THR A 37 -1.32 -2.03 -1.52
CA THR A 37 -1.72 -1.12 -0.44
C THR A 37 -0.60 -0.19 -0.03
N PHE A 38 -0.95 1.08 0.21
CA PHE A 38 -0.04 2.16 0.58
C PHE A 38 -0.66 3.03 1.68
N CYS A 39 0.07 3.99 2.25
CA CYS A 39 -0.55 5.02 3.07
C CYS A 39 -1.41 5.93 2.21
N LYS A 40 -2.57 6.39 2.72
CA LYS A 40 -3.46 7.32 2.00
C LYS A 40 -2.73 8.52 1.42
N THR A 41 -1.92 9.21 2.25
CA THR A 41 -1.19 10.41 1.80
C THR A 41 -0.17 10.08 0.72
N CYS A 42 0.57 8.98 0.88
CA CYS A 42 1.60 8.59 -0.07
C CYS A 42 1.03 8.28 -1.46
N ILE A 43 -0.07 7.51 -1.55
CA ILE A 43 -0.63 7.12 -2.85
C ILE A 43 -1.36 8.27 -3.53
N VAL A 44 -2.05 9.13 -2.77
CA VAL A 44 -2.70 10.33 -3.33
C VAL A 44 -1.66 11.28 -3.90
N GLN A 45 -0.56 11.54 -3.18
CA GLN A 45 0.53 12.39 -3.68
C GLN A 45 1.21 11.80 -4.91
N HIS A 46 1.45 10.49 -4.94
CA HIS A 46 2.04 9.83 -6.12
C HIS A 46 1.17 10.00 -7.37
N PHE A 47 -0.15 9.95 -7.21
CA PHE A 47 -1.13 10.15 -8.28
C PHE A 47 -1.29 11.59 -8.77
N GLU A 48 -0.61 12.56 -8.15
CA GLU A 48 -0.51 13.92 -8.70
C GLU A 48 0.46 13.97 -9.89
N ASP A 49 1.45 13.06 -9.94
CA ASP A 49 2.53 13.05 -10.94
C ASP A 49 2.51 11.83 -11.88
N SER A 50 1.85 10.73 -11.51
CA SER A 50 1.85 9.47 -12.27
C SER A 50 0.55 8.69 -12.09
N ASN A 51 0.02 8.08 -13.15
CA ASN A 51 -1.15 7.19 -13.05
C ASN A 51 -0.78 5.71 -12.80
N ASP A 52 0.50 5.41 -12.55
CA ASP A 52 1.00 4.04 -12.44
C ASP A 52 1.14 3.62 -10.99
N CYS A 53 0.92 2.34 -10.71
CA CYS A 53 1.12 1.80 -9.38
C CYS A 53 2.62 1.87 -9.01
N PRO A 54 2.99 2.48 -7.86
CA PRO A 54 4.40 2.62 -7.45
C PRO A 54 5.13 1.28 -7.23
N ARG A 55 4.40 0.17 -7.06
CA ARG A 55 4.98 -1.15 -6.76
C ARG A 55 5.17 -2.03 -7.99
N CYS A 56 4.20 -2.05 -8.92
CA CYS A 56 4.25 -2.92 -10.09
C CYS A 56 4.33 -2.19 -11.44
N GLY A 57 4.16 -0.87 -11.45
CA GLY A 57 4.18 -0.07 -12.68
C GLY A 57 2.94 -0.22 -13.57
N ASN A 58 1.92 -0.97 -13.13
CA ASN A 58 0.67 -1.06 -13.89
C ASN A 58 -0.07 0.27 -13.85
N GLN A 59 -0.54 0.73 -15.02
CA GLN A 59 -1.43 1.86 -15.12
C GLN A 59 -2.73 1.58 -14.35
N VAL A 60 -3.06 2.45 -13.40
CA VAL A 60 -4.19 2.27 -12.48
C VAL A 60 -5.50 2.74 -13.12
N HIS A 61 -5.44 3.81 -13.89
CA HIS A 61 -6.57 4.33 -14.66
C HIS A 61 -6.06 5.25 -15.79
N GLU A 62 -6.83 5.40 -16.86
CA GLU A 62 -6.45 6.22 -18.03
C GLU A 62 -6.38 7.72 -17.67
N THR A 63 -7.38 8.24 -16.97
CA THR A 63 -7.51 9.68 -16.64
C THR A 63 -7.52 10.04 -15.15
N ASN A 64 -8.19 9.27 -14.29
CA ASN A 64 -8.33 9.58 -12.86
C ASN A 64 -8.03 8.37 -11.96
N PRO A 65 -6.78 8.16 -11.51
CA PRO A 65 -6.40 7.02 -10.68
C PRO A 65 -7.01 7.07 -9.27
N LEU A 66 -7.51 8.22 -8.80
CA LEU A 66 -8.13 8.37 -7.48
C LEU A 66 -9.47 7.61 -7.34
N GLU A 67 -10.18 7.35 -8.45
CA GLU A 67 -11.43 6.57 -8.44
C GLU A 67 -11.20 5.10 -8.11
N MET A 68 -9.98 4.60 -8.33
CA MET A 68 -9.61 3.20 -8.10
C MET A 68 -9.00 2.97 -6.70
N LEU A 69 -9.13 3.96 -5.80
CA LEU A 69 -8.67 3.86 -4.41
C LEU A 69 -9.80 3.45 -3.48
N ARG A 70 -9.54 2.43 -2.64
CA ARG A 70 -10.45 1.96 -1.57
C ARG A 70 -9.75 1.90 -0.22
#